data_AF-A0A2W5L369-F1
#
_entry.id   AF-A0A2W5L369-F1
#
_cell.length_a   1.000
_cell.length_b   1.000
_cell.length_c   1.000
_cell.angle_alpha   90.00
_cell.angle_beta   90.00
_cell.angle_gamma   90.00
#
_symmetry.space_group_name_H-M   'P 1'
#
loop_
_entity.id
_entity.type
_entity.pdbx_description
1 polymer ?
#
loop_
_entity_poly.entity_id
_entity_poly.type
_entity_poly.pdbx_seq_one_letter_code
_entity_poly.pdbx_strand_id
1 'polypeptide(L)'
;MTKPILPGEVAAAIVDPVAYGQWDALHDQLAWARAKAPLAVAENPDFDPFWLVTRHADIMAISKDPQRFANGVRPTVLTNRDGEAIARAATPNNDGHLVRSLVQMDAPDHMKYRLLTQSWFMPKNLKIVEDRIRTLARASIDRMLEQGGETDFARDVAAHYPLRVIMDILGVPPEDEPRMLMLTQQLFGSTDPELNRSREAITSAEQAIAMLNYVIADFENYFRDLTADRRANPREDI
;
A
#
# COMPACT_ATOMS: atom_id res chain seq x y z
N MET A 1 33.93 -12.32 2.95
CA MET A 1 33.08 -12.88 4.02
C MET A 1 31.81 -13.42 3.39
N THR A 2 31.39 -14.61 3.77
CA THR A 2 30.12 -15.23 3.35
C THR A 2 28.95 -14.47 4.00
N LYS A 3 27.88 -14.21 3.23
CA LYS A 3 26.68 -13.52 3.74
C LYS A 3 25.95 -14.47 4.70
N PRO A 4 25.50 -14.02 5.89
CA PRO A 4 24.65 -14.83 6.75
C PRO A 4 23.34 -15.17 6.03
N ILE A 5 22.93 -16.44 6.06
CA ILE A 5 21.68 -16.92 5.46
C ILE A 5 20.69 -17.26 6.59
N LEU A 6 19.42 -16.89 6.44
CA LEU A 6 18.38 -17.27 7.37
C LEU A 6 18.07 -18.77 7.30
N PRO A 7 17.63 -19.40 8.40
CA PRO A 7 17.01 -20.71 8.31
C PRO A 7 15.84 -20.69 7.33
N GLY A 8 15.69 -21.77 6.55
CA GLY A 8 14.65 -21.86 5.51
C GLY A 8 13.24 -21.71 6.06
N GLU A 9 12.96 -22.21 7.26
CA GLU A 9 11.66 -22.03 7.94
C GLU A 9 11.34 -20.56 8.25
N VAL A 10 12.35 -19.79 8.67
CA VAL A 10 12.21 -18.35 8.94
C VAL A 10 12.00 -17.62 7.61
N ALA A 11 12.81 -17.93 6.59
CA ALA A 11 12.67 -17.29 5.27
C ALA A 11 11.30 -17.58 4.63
N ALA A 12 10.79 -18.81 4.77
CA ALA A 12 9.46 -19.19 4.29
C ALA A 12 8.34 -18.43 5.02
N ALA A 13 8.42 -18.30 6.34
CA ALA A 13 7.42 -17.57 7.12
C ALA A 13 7.35 -16.07 6.76
N ILE A 14 8.48 -15.43 6.40
CA ILE A 14 8.52 -14.01 6.05
C ILE A 14 7.82 -13.70 4.72
N VAL A 15 7.86 -14.64 3.77
CA VAL A 15 7.28 -14.46 2.44
C VAL A 15 5.86 -15.02 2.33
N ASP A 16 5.40 -15.76 3.33
CA ASP A 16 4.05 -16.33 3.38
C ASP A 16 3.04 -15.30 3.89
N PRO A 17 2.07 -14.84 3.07
CA PRO A 17 1.05 -13.90 3.53
C PRO A 17 0.18 -14.47 4.66
N VAL A 18 -0.02 -15.80 4.74
CA VAL A 18 -0.82 -16.43 5.79
C VAL A 18 -0.16 -16.27 7.17
N ALA A 19 1.18 -16.26 7.22
CA ALA A 19 1.93 -16.08 8.45
C ALA A 19 1.63 -14.71 9.12
N TYR A 20 1.29 -13.67 8.34
CA TYR A 20 0.93 -12.35 8.89
C TYR A 20 -0.43 -12.35 9.59
N GLY A 21 -1.33 -13.30 9.26
CA GLY A 21 -2.54 -13.57 10.04
C GLY A 21 -2.28 -14.41 11.30
N GLN A 22 -1.14 -15.10 11.36
CA GLN A 22 -0.69 -15.90 12.50
C GLN A 22 0.29 -15.10 13.38
N TRP A 23 -0.22 -14.00 13.94
CA TRP A 23 0.56 -12.95 14.61
C TRP A 23 1.65 -13.47 15.56
N ASP A 24 1.29 -14.30 16.54
CA ASP A 24 2.23 -14.78 17.56
C ASP A 24 3.35 -15.64 16.96
N ALA A 25 3.00 -16.58 16.07
CA ALA A 25 3.96 -17.48 15.44
C ALA A 25 4.98 -16.71 14.58
N LEU A 26 4.54 -15.74 13.78
CA LEU A 26 5.44 -14.89 13.00
C LEU A 26 6.32 -14.02 13.92
N HIS A 27 5.75 -13.49 15.00
CA HIS A 27 6.49 -12.65 15.95
C HIS A 27 7.58 -13.44 16.70
N ASP A 28 7.36 -14.71 17.01
CA ASP A 28 8.38 -15.60 17.59
C ASP A 28 9.55 -15.80 16.62
N GLN A 29 9.28 -16.05 15.33
CA GLN A 29 10.30 -16.17 14.29
C GLN A 29 11.09 -14.86 14.11
N LEU A 30 10.40 -13.72 14.09
CA LEU A 30 11.03 -12.40 14.03
C LEU A 30 11.85 -12.09 15.28
N ALA A 31 11.41 -12.52 16.47
CA ALA A 31 12.16 -12.37 17.72
C ALA A 31 13.45 -13.19 17.70
N TRP A 32 13.37 -14.43 17.22
CA TRP A 32 14.54 -15.27 16.99
C TRP A 32 15.51 -14.60 16.00
N ALA A 33 15.01 -14.11 14.86
CA ALA A 33 15.83 -13.44 13.85
C ALA A 33 16.53 -12.21 14.43
N ARG A 34 15.83 -11.34 15.17
CA ARG A 34 16.44 -10.18 15.86
C ARG A 34 17.59 -10.57 16.80
N ALA A 35 17.43 -11.70 17.50
CA ALA A 35 18.39 -12.17 18.49
C ALA A 35 19.60 -12.89 17.86
N LYS A 36 19.39 -13.68 16.80
CA LYS A 36 20.38 -14.63 16.27
C LYS A 36 20.91 -14.29 14.88
N ALA A 37 20.08 -13.66 14.04
CA ALA A 37 20.39 -13.33 12.65
C ALA A 37 19.77 -11.97 12.26
N PRO A 38 20.13 -10.87 12.94
CA PRO A 38 19.41 -9.59 12.81
C PRO A 38 19.49 -8.95 11.42
N LEU A 39 20.53 -9.31 10.67
CA LEU A 39 20.76 -8.98 9.28
C LEU A 39 21.25 -10.25 8.56
N ALA A 40 20.39 -10.87 7.79
CA ALA A 40 20.68 -12.10 7.05
C ALA A 40 19.88 -12.15 5.75
N VAL A 41 20.35 -12.94 4.79
CA VAL A 41 19.67 -13.13 3.50
C VAL A 41 18.56 -14.18 3.67
N ALA A 42 17.35 -13.81 3.29
CA ALA A 42 16.24 -14.73 3.06
C ALA A 42 16.35 -15.30 1.65
N GLU A 43 16.32 -16.63 1.55
CA GLU A 43 16.27 -17.35 0.27
C GLU A 43 14.99 -18.18 0.22
N ASN A 44 14.26 -18.06 -0.89
CA ASN A 44 13.06 -18.84 -1.17
C ASN A 44 12.99 -19.09 -2.70
N PRO A 45 12.55 -20.28 -3.17
CA PRO A 45 12.50 -20.58 -4.60
C PRO A 45 11.72 -19.58 -5.44
N ASP A 46 10.63 -19.02 -4.89
CA ASP A 46 9.68 -18.17 -5.61
C ASP A 46 10.07 -16.68 -5.58
N PHE A 47 11.03 -16.30 -4.73
CA PHE A 47 11.43 -14.91 -4.51
C PHE A 47 12.90 -14.67 -4.89
N ASP A 48 13.22 -13.44 -5.29
CA ASP A 48 14.61 -13.01 -5.36
C ASP A 48 15.20 -12.94 -3.93
N PRO A 49 16.44 -13.40 -3.70
CA PRO A 49 17.06 -13.31 -2.38
C PRO A 49 17.11 -11.87 -1.88
N PHE A 50 16.66 -11.63 -0.65
CA PHE A 50 16.62 -10.30 -0.05
C PHE A 50 17.20 -10.30 1.36
N TRP A 51 17.68 -9.15 1.81
CA TRP A 51 18.12 -8.99 3.19
C TRP A 51 16.91 -8.80 4.10
N LEU A 52 16.75 -9.67 5.08
CA LEU A 52 15.85 -9.42 6.20
C LEU A 52 16.57 -8.54 7.22
N VAL A 53 16.00 -7.37 7.49
CA VAL A 53 16.50 -6.42 8.48
C VAL A 53 15.49 -6.35 9.62
N THR A 54 15.88 -6.78 10.81
CA THR A 54 14.93 -6.95 11.91
C THR A 54 15.16 -6.01 13.10
N ARG A 55 16.32 -5.34 13.16
CA ARG A 55 16.61 -4.37 14.22
C ARG A 55 16.13 -2.99 13.82
N HIS A 56 15.44 -2.34 14.76
CA HIS A 56 15.00 -0.95 14.61
C HIS A 56 16.15 0.00 14.20
N ALA A 57 17.33 -0.11 14.82
CA ALA A 57 18.46 0.75 14.50
C ALA A 57 18.92 0.62 13.04
N ASP A 58 18.93 -0.61 12.51
CA ASP A 58 19.37 -0.90 11.14
C ASP A 58 18.31 -0.44 10.13
N ILE A 59 17.02 -0.67 10.42
CA ILE A 59 15.90 -0.14 9.62
C ILE A 59 16.00 1.39 9.55
N MET A 60 16.17 2.06 10.68
CA MET A 60 16.29 3.53 10.71
C MET A 60 17.53 4.05 9.99
N ALA A 61 18.64 3.31 10.01
CA ALA A 61 19.85 3.68 9.26
C ALA A 61 19.61 3.59 7.75
N ILE A 62 18.97 2.49 7.29
CA ILE A 62 18.60 2.27 5.88
C ILE A 62 17.62 3.35 5.42
N SER A 63 16.53 3.59 6.16
CA SER A 63 15.48 4.55 5.78
C SER A 63 15.97 6.01 5.73
N LYS A 64 17.12 6.32 6.34
CA LYS A 64 17.74 7.65 6.32
C LYS A 64 18.78 7.84 5.21
N ASP A 65 19.14 6.79 4.48
CA ASP A 65 20.16 6.81 3.43
C ASP A 65 19.58 6.41 2.06
N PRO A 66 18.67 7.24 1.48
CA PRO A 66 18.03 6.93 0.20
C PRO A 66 19.00 6.99 -0.99
N GLN A 67 20.21 7.54 -0.81
CA GLN A 67 21.24 7.51 -1.85
C GLN A 67 21.85 6.12 -2.01
N ARG A 68 21.92 5.36 -0.91
CA ARG A 68 22.41 3.98 -0.91
C ARG A 68 21.31 2.95 -1.06
N PHE A 69 20.12 3.23 -0.52
CA PHE A 69 18.98 2.32 -0.52
C PHE A 69 17.84 2.93 -1.33
N ALA A 70 17.87 2.66 -2.63
CA ALA A 70 16.94 3.21 -3.62
C ALA A 70 15.57 2.52 -3.58
N ASN A 71 14.51 3.29 -3.77
CA ASN A 71 13.12 2.84 -3.80
C ASN A 71 12.68 2.39 -5.21
N GLY A 72 13.16 3.06 -6.25
CA GLY A 72 12.66 2.94 -7.62
C GLY A 72 13.33 1.85 -8.46
N VAL A 73 14.35 1.17 -7.95
CA VAL A 73 15.12 0.15 -8.70
C VAL A 73 14.41 -1.21 -8.74
N ARG A 74 13.70 -1.56 -7.66
CA ARG A 74 12.95 -2.82 -7.49
C ARG A 74 11.57 -2.52 -6.90
N PRO A 75 10.61 -3.48 -6.94
CA PRO A 75 9.33 -3.30 -6.28
C PRO A 75 9.50 -2.86 -4.82
N THR A 76 8.78 -1.81 -4.42
CA THR A 76 8.86 -1.26 -3.05
C THR A 76 8.10 -2.12 -2.03
N VAL A 77 7.26 -3.03 -2.51
CA VAL A 77 6.58 -4.07 -1.74
C VAL A 77 7.14 -5.42 -2.20
N LEU A 78 7.43 -6.31 -1.25
CA LEU A 78 7.93 -7.64 -1.56
C LEU A 78 6.91 -8.39 -2.42
N THR A 79 7.39 -8.96 -3.53
CA THR A 79 6.59 -9.75 -4.46
C THR A 79 7.41 -10.94 -4.95
N ASN A 80 6.73 -12.01 -5.36
CA ASN A 80 7.40 -13.17 -5.95
C ASN A 80 7.81 -12.88 -7.40
N ARG A 81 8.62 -13.76 -7.99
CA ARG A 81 9.16 -13.57 -9.35
C ARG A 81 8.06 -13.49 -10.41
N ASP A 82 6.99 -14.27 -10.26
CA ASP A 82 5.86 -14.27 -11.20
C ASP A 82 5.09 -12.96 -11.13
N GLY A 83 4.80 -12.47 -9.92
CA GLY A 83 4.15 -11.17 -9.70
C GLY A 83 4.98 -10.01 -10.23
N GLU A 84 6.30 -10.03 -10.00
CA GLU A 84 7.22 -9.05 -10.59
C GLU A 84 7.23 -9.12 -12.12
N ALA A 85 7.26 -10.32 -12.71
CA ALA A 85 7.24 -10.51 -14.16
C ALA A 85 5.94 -9.98 -14.79
N ILE A 86 4.79 -10.26 -14.16
CA ILE A 86 3.48 -9.73 -14.56
C ILE A 86 3.47 -8.20 -14.48
N ALA A 87 3.91 -7.61 -13.37
CA ALA A 87 3.94 -6.17 -13.20
C ALA A 87 4.86 -5.49 -14.23
N ARG A 88 6.05 -6.06 -14.48
CA ARG A 88 6.99 -5.57 -15.49
C ARG A 88 6.36 -5.61 -16.89
N ALA A 89 5.74 -6.73 -17.26
CA ALA A 89 5.05 -6.88 -18.55
C ALA A 89 3.83 -5.94 -18.71
N ALA A 90 3.18 -5.55 -17.62
CA ALA A 90 2.08 -4.58 -17.62
C ALA A 90 2.55 -3.11 -17.72
N THR A 91 3.82 -2.82 -17.37
CA THR A 91 4.35 -1.45 -17.34
C THR A 91 5.10 -1.08 -18.64
N PRO A 92 4.85 0.11 -19.24
CA PRO A 92 5.50 0.51 -20.49
C PRO A 92 7.04 0.52 -20.47
N ASN A 93 7.63 0.82 -19.29
CA ASN A 93 9.08 0.89 -19.11
C ASN A 93 9.68 -0.41 -18.53
N ASN A 94 8.87 -1.44 -18.34
CA ASN A 94 9.27 -2.73 -17.75
C ASN A 94 9.92 -2.57 -16.35
N ASP A 95 9.56 -1.53 -15.61
CA ASP A 95 10.12 -1.21 -14.29
C ASP A 95 9.37 -1.92 -13.14
N GLY A 96 8.17 -2.46 -13.41
CA GLY A 96 7.36 -3.18 -12.45
C GLY A 96 6.55 -2.26 -11.53
N HIS A 97 6.61 -0.94 -11.73
CA HIS A 97 5.85 0.03 -10.94
C HIS A 97 4.52 0.32 -11.64
N LEU A 98 3.46 -0.38 -11.22
CA LEU A 98 2.11 -0.22 -11.77
C LEU A 98 1.62 1.22 -11.77
N VAL A 99 2.02 2.00 -10.75
CA VAL A 99 1.81 3.44 -10.67
C VAL A 99 3.10 4.10 -10.22
N ARG A 100 3.51 5.17 -10.91
CA ARG A 100 4.66 5.98 -10.51
C ARG A 100 4.25 7.01 -9.44
N SER A 101 4.09 6.57 -8.20
CA SER A 101 3.77 7.44 -7.06
C SER A 101 5.03 7.81 -6.25
N LEU A 102 4.90 8.70 -5.26
CA LEU A 102 6.03 9.16 -4.44
C LEU A 102 6.85 8.01 -3.83
N VAL A 103 6.22 6.90 -3.46
CA VAL A 103 6.90 5.80 -2.75
C VAL A 103 7.86 5.00 -3.63
N GLN A 104 7.66 5.03 -4.96
CA GLN A 104 8.54 4.41 -5.96
C GLN A 104 9.61 5.39 -6.51
N MET A 105 9.62 6.66 -6.08
CA MET A 105 10.53 7.66 -6.63
C MET A 105 11.81 7.79 -5.79
N ASP A 106 12.94 7.95 -6.49
CA ASP A 106 14.21 8.39 -5.91
C ASP A 106 14.56 9.84 -6.34
N ALA A 107 15.69 10.35 -5.87
CA ALA A 107 16.25 11.61 -6.36
C ALA A 107 16.56 11.54 -7.87
N PRO A 108 16.38 12.64 -8.63
CA PRO A 108 16.03 13.99 -8.18
C PRO A 108 14.51 14.24 -8.07
N ASP A 109 13.67 13.30 -8.48
CA ASP A 109 12.24 13.55 -8.63
C ASP A 109 11.48 13.48 -7.32
N HIS A 110 11.80 12.52 -6.44
CA HIS A 110 11.08 12.30 -5.19
C HIS A 110 10.85 13.60 -4.40
N MET A 111 11.90 14.41 -4.20
CA MET A 111 11.78 15.65 -3.42
C MET A 111 10.92 16.71 -4.15
N LYS A 112 11.00 16.79 -5.48
CA LYS A 112 10.20 17.74 -6.26
C LYS A 112 8.71 17.45 -6.10
N TYR A 113 8.31 16.17 -6.21
CA TYR A 113 6.92 15.75 -6.04
C TYR A 113 6.48 15.84 -4.58
N ARG A 114 7.32 15.44 -3.62
CA ARG A 114 7.03 15.53 -2.19
C ARG A 114 6.73 16.95 -1.74
N LEU A 115 7.47 17.93 -2.24
CA LEU A 115 7.29 19.33 -1.86
C LEU A 115 5.96 19.93 -2.31
N LEU A 116 5.29 19.36 -3.32
CA LEU A 116 3.99 19.84 -3.81
C LEU A 116 2.90 19.72 -2.73
N THR A 117 2.93 18.65 -1.94
CA THR A 117 1.91 18.34 -0.93
C THR A 117 2.39 18.48 0.50
N GLN A 118 3.70 18.56 0.73
CA GLN A 118 4.29 18.55 2.07
C GLN A 118 3.71 19.62 2.99
N SER A 119 3.53 20.85 2.49
CA SER A 119 3.00 21.95 3.30
C SER A 119 1.58 21.64 3.79
N TRP A 120 0.74 21.08 2.94
CA TRP A 120 -0.65 20.72 3.24
C TRP A 120 -0.72 19.72 4.41
N PHE A 121 0.19 18.73 4.44
CA PHE A 121 0.25 17.72 5.50
C PHE A 121 0.99 18.17 6.79
N MET A 122 1.40 19.44 6.91
CA MET A 122 2.02 19.93 8.14
C MET A 122 0.99 20.09 9.27
N PRO A 123 1.36 19.90 10.56
CA PRO A 123 0.43 19.97 11.68
C PRO A 123 -0.43 21.23 11.75
N LYS A 124 0.10 22.38 11.31
CA LYS A 124 -0.65 23.65 11.27
C LYS A 124 -1.84 23.59 10.31
N ASN A 125 -1.66 22.98 9.14
CA ASN A 125 -2.69 22.88 8.10
C ASN A 125 -3.67 21.75 8.40
N LEU A 126 -3.19 20.65 9.01
CA LEU A 126 -4.06 19.56 9.46
C LEU A 126 -5.10 20.00 10.52
N LYS A 127 -4.81 21.05 11.31
CA LYS A 127 -5.80 21.65 12.22
C LYS A 127 -7.03 22.21 11.50
N ILE A 128 -6.90 22.61 10.23
CA ILE A 128 -8.01 23.14 9.43
C ILE A 128 -8.99 22.01 9.07
N VAL A 129 -8.48 20.80 8.80
CA VAL A 129 -9.31 19.64 8.47
C VAL A 129 -9.74 18.83 9.69
N GLU A 130 -9.26 19.16 10.90
CA GLU A 130 -9.59 18.42 12.12
C GLU A 130 -11.10 18.37 12.39
N ASP A 131 -11.82 19.48 12.19
CA ASP A 131 -13.27 19.53 12.40
C ASP A 131 -14.04 18.68 11.38
N ARG A 132 -13.56 18.61 10.13
CA ARG A 132 -14.11 17.73 9.08
C ARG A 132 -13.90 16.26 9.45
N ILE A 133 -12.67 15.90 9.84
CA ILE A 133 -12.33 14.55 10.30
C ILE A 133 -13.16 14.15 11.53
N ARG A 134 -13.35 15.08 12.49
CA ARG A 134 -14.17 14.85 13.68
C ARG A 134 -15.64 14.61 13.32
N THR A 135 -16.15 15.31 12.32
CA THR A 135 -17.51 15.11 11.79
C THR A 135 -17.64 13.73 11.16
N LEU A 136 -16.67 13.31 10.34
CA LEU A 136 -16.64 11.97 9.74
C LEU A 136 -16.55 10.87 10.82
N ALA A 137 -15.76 11.08 11.87
CA ALA A 137 -15.64 10.15 12.98
C ALA A 137 -16.98 9.98 13.72
N ARG A 138 -17.67 11.08 14.04
CA ARG A 138 -19.01 11.05 14.65
C ARG A 138 -19.99 10.28 13.77
N ALA A 139 -20.06 10.61 12.47
CA ALA A 139 -20.95 9.94 11.54
C ALA A 139 -20.65 8.44 11.36
N SER A 140 -19.41 8.00 11.53
CA SER A 140 -19.06 6.57 11.53
C SER A 140 -19.53 5.86 12.81
N ILE A 141 -19.43 6.52 13.97
CA ILE A 141 -19.96 5.98 15.23
C ILE A 141 -21.49 5.98 15.25
N ASP A 142 -22.13 7.04 14.76
CA ASP A 142 -23.59 7.11 14.69
C ASP A 142 -24.15 5.94 13.84
N ARG A 143 -23.55 5.68 12.68
CA ARG A 143 -23.88 4.51 11.84
C ARG A 143 -23.66 3.17 12.53
N MET A 144 -22.60 3.05 13.33
CA MET A 144 -22.35 1.84 14.12
C MET A 144 -23.45 1.64 15.17
N LEU A 145 -23.88 2.72 15.85
CA LEU A 145 -24.92 2.66 16.88
C LEU A 145 -26.30 2.30 16.32
N GLU A 146 -26.60 2.69 15.08
CA GLU A 146 -27.83 2.32 14.36
C GLU A 146 -27.97 0.81 14.12
N GLN A 147 -26.87 0.04 14.16
CA GLN A 147 -26.89 -1.42 13.94
C GLN A 147 -27.45 -2.21 15.14
N GLY A 148 -27.67 -1.56 16.29
CA GLY A 148 -28.55 -2.08 17.34
C GLY A 148 -27.96 -3.17 18.25
N GLY A 149 -26.63 -3.36 18.31
CA GLY A 149 -26.01 -4.17 19.35
C GLY A 149 -24.63 -4.70 19.00
N GLU A 150 -24.56 -5.61 18.03
CA GLU A 150 -23.34 -6.27 17.58
C GLU A 150 -22.92 -5.74 16.20
N THR A 151 -21.62 -5.54 16.01
CA THR A 151 -21.04 -4.99 14.78
C THR A 151 -19.69 -5.65 14.52
N ASP A 152 -19.37 -5.89 13.25
CA ASP A 152 -17.99 -6.20 12.87
C ASP A 152 -17.26 -4.87 12.73
N PHE A 153 -16.54 -4.47 13.77
CA PHE A 153 -15.89 -3.15 13.78
C PHE A 153 -14.87 -2.98 12.63
N ALA A 154 -14.21 -4.06 12.20
CA ALA A 154 -13.25 -3.98 11.10
C ALA A 154 -13.95 -3.71 9.77
N ARG A 155 -14.98 -4.51 9.45
CA ARG A 155 -15.74 -4.40 8.22
C ARG A 155 -16.63 -3.16 8.18
N ASP A 156 -17.39 -2.93 9.24
CA ASP A 156 -18.51 -1.98 9.24
C ASP A 156 -18.07 -0.56 9.64
N VAL A 157 -16.90 -0.38 10.27
CA VAL A 157 -16.40 0.92 10.73
C VAL A 157 -14.99 1.22 10.20
N ALA A 158 -14.01 0.38 10.53
CA ALA A 158 -12.60 0.67 10.31
C ALA A 158 -12.20 0.66 8.83
N ALA A 159 -12.85 -0.16 7.98
CA ALA A 159 -12.63 -0.15 6.54
C ALA A 159 -13.13 1.15 5.87
N HIS A 160 -14.18 1.76 6.43
CA HIS A 160 -14.84 2.91 5.80
C HIS A 160 -14.31 4.26 6.30
N TYR A 161 -14.01 4.40 7.60
CA TYR A 161 -13.64 5.70 8.16
C TYR A 161 -12.38 6.32 7.53
N PRO A 162 -11.23 5.60 7.42
CA PRO A 162 -10.02 6.14 6.78
C PRO A 162 -10.25 6.45 5.30
N LEU A 163 -11.06 5.64 4.60
CA LEU A 163 -11.43 5.89 3.21
C LEU A 163 -12.17 7.23 3.06
N ARG A 164 -13.18 7.47 3.89
CA ARG A 164 -13.93 8.74 3.89
C ARG A 164 -13.05 9.93 4.22
N VAL A 165 -12.09 9.76 5.14
CA VAL A 165 -11.11 10.82 5.46
C VAL A 165 -10.25 11.14 4.24
N ILE A 166 -9.67 10.15 3.56
CA ILE A 166 -8.84 10.45 2.38
C ILE A 166 -9.66 10.99 1.21
N MET A 167 -10.91 10.53 1.03
CA MET A 167 -11.84 11.10 0.05
C MET A 167 -12.09 12.58 0.31
N ASP A 168 -12.39 12.95 1.56
CA ASP A 168 -12.61 14.34 1.96
C ASP A 168 -11.36 15.22 1.72
N ILE A 169 -10.17 14.69 1.99
CA ILE A 169 -8.89 15.37 1.74
C ILE A 169 -8.65 15.56 0.24
N LEU A 170 -8.91 14.55 -0.58
CA LEU A 170 -8.76 14.58 -2.05
C LEU A 170 -9.89 15.33 -2.76
N GLY A 171 -10.94 15.72 -2.03
CA GLY A 171 -12.12 16.35 -2.62
C GLY A 171 -12.99 15.40 -3.45
N VAL A 172 -12.88 14.10 -3.20
CA VAL A 172 -13.73 13.06 -3.79
C VAL A 172 -15.14 13.16 -3.21
N PRO A 173 -16.20 13.21 -4.05
CA PRO A 173 -17.58 13.26 -3.57
C PRO A 173 -17.96 12.03 -2.74
N PRO A 174 -18.76 12.17 -1.66
CA PRO A 174 -19.18 11.05 -0.82
C PRO A 174 -19.92 9.93 -1.57
N GLU A 175 -20.66 10.27 -2.62
CA GLU A 175 -21.37 9.33 -3.49
C GLU A 175 -20.44 8.34 -4.22
N ASP A 176 -19.16 8.70 -4.38
CA ASP A 176 -18.14 7.85 -5.02
C ASP A 176 -17.47 6.88 -4.04
N GLU A 177 -17.88 6.83 -2.76
CA GLU A 177 -17.32 5.91 -1.76
C GLU A 177 -17.27 4.44 -2.24
N PRO A 178 -18.34 3.86 -2.83
CA PRO A 178 -18.30 2.49 -3.32
C PRO A 178 -17.25 2.29 -4.42
N ARG A 179 -17.05 3.30 -5.27
CA ARG A 179 -16.06 3.26 -6.35
C ARG A 179 -14.64 3.35 -5.81
N MET A 180 -14.38 4.23 -4.84
CA MET A 180 -13.06 4.35 -4.22
C MET A 180 -12.69 3.10 -3.41
N LEU A 181 -13.64 2.53 -2.69
CA LEU A 181 -13.45 1.27 -1.97
C LEU A 181 -13.05 0.15 -2.95
N MET A 182 -13.79 0.04 -4.05
CA MET A 182 -13.48 -0.92 -5.11
C MET A 182 -12.09 -0.70 -5.70
N LEU A 183 -11.73 0.52 -6.08
CA LEU A 183 -10.44 0.82 -6.70
C LEU A 183 -9.24 0.55 -5.77
N THR A 184 -9.35 0.93 -4.49
CA THR A 184 -8.29 0.68 -3.50
C THR A 184 -8.09 -0.82 -3.25
N GLN A 185 -9.17 -1.60 -3.17
CA GLN A 185 -9.10 -3.05 -3.02
C GLN A 185 -8.56 -3.75 -4.27
N GLN A 186 -8.96 -3.31 -5.47
CA GLN A 186 -8.51 -3.93 -6.73
C GLN A 186 -7.03 -3.68 -7.02
N LEU A 187 -6.54 -2.47 -6.75
CA LEU A 187 -5.15 -2.12 -7.09
C LEU A 187 -4.15 -2.69 -6.08
N PHE A 188 -4.52 -2.79 -4.80
CA PHE A 188 -3.59 -3.14 -3.72
C PHE A 188 -3.91 -4.44 -2.97
N GLY A 189 -5.12 -5.01 -3.15
CA GLY A 189 -5.57 -6.25 -2.51
C GLY A 189 -5.89 -7.37 -3.50
N SER A 190 -5.45 -7.28 -4.76
CA SER A 190 -5.80 -8.26 -5.81
C SER A 190 -5.35 -9.69 -5.53
N THR A 191 -4.33 -9.88 -4.69
CA THR A 191 -3.83 -11.19 -4.27
C THR A 191 -4.53 -11.74 -3.02
N ASP A 192 -5.41 -10.95 -2.39
CA ASP A 192 -6.21 -11.38 -1.26
C ASP A 192 -7.53 -12.03 -1.76
N PRO A 193 -7.78 -13.32 -1.44
CA PRO A 193 -9.00 -14.01 -1.87
C PRO A 193 -10.30 -13.37 -1.38
N GLU A 194 -10.29 -12.65 -0.26
CA GLU A 194 -11.46 -11.97 0.28
C GLU A 194 -11.72 -10.62 -0.41
N LEU A 195 -10.66 -9.94 -0.86
CA LEU A 195 -10.74 -8.61 -1.49
C LEU A 195 -10.77 -8.68 -3.03
N ASN A 196 -10.44 -9.82 -3.63
CA ASN A 196 -10.48 -9.99 -5.08
C ASN A 196 -11.93 -10.04 -5.60
N ARG A 197 -12.29 -9.00 -6.36
CA ARG A 197 -13.64 -8.80 -6.92
C ARG A 197 -14.11 -9.91 -7.84
N SER A 198 -13.26 -10.46 -8.71
CA SER A 198 -13.74 -11.44 -9.68
C SER A 198 -14.24 -12.69 -8.98
N ARG A 199 -13.67 -13.03 -7.81
CA ARG A 199 -13.76 -14.36 -7.16
C ARG A 199 -13.44 -15.53 -8.11
N GLU A 200 -13.01 -15.20 -9.31
CA GLU A 200 -12.54 -16.10 -10.35
C GLU A 200 -11.03 -16.07 -10.25
N ALA A 201 -10.43 -17.25 -10.18
CA ALA A 201 -8.99 -17.37 -10.24
C ALA A 201 -8.50 -16.66 -11.51
N ILE A 202 -7.56 -15.74 -11.36
CA ILE A 202 -6.77 -15.26 -12.49
C ILE A 202 -5.99 -16.48 -12.99
N THR A 203 -6.40 -17.00 -14.14
CA THR A 203 -5.91 -18.30 -14.65
C THR A 203 -4.73 -18.15 -15.61
N SER A 204 -4.40 -16.92 -16.02
CA SER A 204 -3.25 -16.63 -16.87
C SER A 204 -2.64 -15.26 -16.61
N ALA A 205 -1.37 -15.09 -17.00
CA ALA A 205 -0.67 -13.81 -16.92
C ALA A 205 -1.33 -12.73 -17.81
N GLU A 206 -1.84 -13.10 -18.98
CA GLU A 206 -2.54 -12.19 -19.89
C GLU A 206 -3.81 -11.62 -19.25
N GLN A 207 -4.59 -12.46 -18.55
CA GLN A 207 -5.77 -12.01 -17.81
C GLN A 207 -5.37 -11.05 -16.68
N ALA A 208 -4.30 -11.36 -15.95
CA ALA A 208 -3.77 -10.51 -14.89
C ALA A 208 -3.39 -9.11 -15.43
N ILE A 209 -2.62 -9.07 -16.51
CA ILE A 209 -2.16 -7.83 -17.15
C ILE A 209 -3.35 -7.02 -17.67
N ALA A 210 -4.32 -7.66 -18.34
CA ALA A 210 -5.50 -6.99 -18.84
C ALA A 210 -6.34 -6.37 -17.71
N MET A 211 -6.53 -7.09 -16.61
CA MET A 211 -7.22 -6.59 -15.43
C MET A 211 -6.49 -5.39 -14.81
N LEU A 212 -5.17 -5.50 -14.61
CA LEU A 212 -4.36 -4.40 -14.06
C LEU A 212 -4.44 -3.14 -14.93
N ASN A 213 -4.28 -3.29 -16.25
CA ASN A 213 -4.38 -2.18 -17.20
C ASN A 213 -5.76 -1.51 -17.15
N TYR A 214 -6.83 -2.30 -17.05
CA TYR A 214 -8.19 -1.77 -16.92
C TYR A 214 -8.36 -0.96 -15.62
N VAL A 215 -7.95 -1.52 -14.48
CA VAL A 215 -8.09 -0.85 -13.17
C VAL A 215 -7.28 0.44 -13.14
N ILE A 216 -6.04 0.41 -13.64
CA ILE A 216 -5.18 1.60 -13.70
C ILE A 216 -5.80 2.67 -14.60
N ALA A 217 -6.26 2.30 -15.80
CA ALA A 217 -6.88 3.25 -16.72
C ALA A 217 -8.16 3.87 -16.14
N ASP A 218 -8.98 3.08 -15.42
CA ASP A 218 -10.18 3.59 -14.76
C ASP A 218 -9.84 4.56 -13.63
N PHE A 219 -8.83 4.24 -12.82
CA PHE A 219 -8.31 5.11 -11.77
C PHE A 219 -7.79 6.44 -12.35
N GLU A 220 -6.96 6.36 -13.40
CA GLU A 220 -6.41 7.55 -14.06
C GLU A 220 -7.50 8.44 -14.66
N ASN A 221 -8.51 7.85 -15.31
CA ASN A 221 -9.61 8.61 -15.90
C ASN A 221 -10.41 9.35 -14.83
N TYR A 222 -10.75 8.67 -13.73
CA TYR A 222 -11.47 9.31 -12.62
C TYR A 222 -10.70 10.52 -12.06
N PHE A 223 -9.42 10.36 -11.73
CA PHE A 223 -8.62 11.45 -11.17
C PHE A 223 -8.26 12.53 -12.20
N ARG A 224 -8.23 12.21 -13.50
CA ARG A 224 -8.09 13.19 -14.59
C ARG A 224 -9.27 14.15 -14.60
N ASP A 225 -10.49 13.64 -14.47
CA ASP A 225 -11.71 14.45 -14.45
C ASP A 225 -11.79 15.29 -13.17
N LEU A 226 -11.47 14.70 -12.01
CA LEU A 226 -11.39 15.42 -10.74
C LEU A 226 -10.35 16.56 -10.79
N THR A 227 -9.19 16.29 -11.41
CA THR A 227 -8.14 17.30 -11.62
C THR A 227 -8.62 18.43 -12.54
N ALA A 228 -9.36 18.10 -13.61
CA ALA A 228 -9.91 19.09 -14.53
C ALA A 228 -10.94 19.99 -13.83
N ASP A 229 -11.81 19.41 -13.00
CA ASP A 229 -12.74 20.18 -12.16
C ASP A 229 -11.97 21.11 -11.21
N ARG A 230 -10.96 20.62 -10.48
CA ARG A 230 -10.19 21.47 -9.54
C ARG A 230 -9.41 22.59 -10.20
N ARG A 231 -9.00 22.42 -11.45
CA ARG A 231 -8.42 23.52 -12.25
C ARG A 231 -9.44 24.59 -12.60
N ALA A 232 -10.69 24.21 -12.86
CA ALA A 232 -11.78 25.15 -13.16
C ALA A 232 -12.40 25.77 -11.90
N ASN A 233 -12.50 24.99 -10.82
CA ASN A 233 -13.20 25.28 -9.58
C ASN A 233 -12.31 24.92 -8.36
N PRO A 234 -11.31 25.74 -8.03
CA PRO A 234 -10.40 25.45 -6.92
C PRO A 234 -11.13 25.37 -5.57
N ARG A 235 -10.71 24.44 -4.70
CA ARG A 235 -11.24 24.24 -3.34
C ARG A 235 -10.07 24.11 -2.35
N GLU A 236 -10.38 24.01 -1.07
CA GLU A 236 -9.38 23.81 0.00
C GLU A 236 -9.09 22.32 0.28
N ASP A 237 -9.18 21.48 -0.75
CA ASP A 237 -8.61 20.13 -0.75
C ASP A 237 -7.11 20.17 -1.12
N ILE A 238 -6.47 19.00 -1.11
CA ILE A 238 -5.06 18.84 -1.51
C ILE A 238 -4.88 18.89 -3.03
#